data_AF-A0A9E3M318-F1
#
_entry.id   AF-A0A9E3M318-F1
#
_cell.length_a   1.000
_cell.length_b   1.000
_cell.length_c   1.000
_cell.angle_alpha   90.00
_cell.angle_beta   90.00
_cell.angle_gamma   90.00
#
_symmetry.space_group_name_H-M   'P 1'
#
loop_
_entity.id
_entity.type
_entity.pdbx_description
1 polymer ?
#
loop_
_entity_poly.entity_id
_entity_poly.type
_entity_poly.pdbx_seq_one_letter_code
_entity_poly.pdbx_strand_id
1 'polypeptide(L)'
;MYKLSRALPALLLAAVLTIHPAALFARSDTAAAAEEIEEVETIEEIEVVEDTGPGGESESDKPGLFGTIGRFHPVVLHFPIAWLILLVIVETVYLTGMAGELNRWGLALLVLTLLSFIPAVVSGLGLASTHASSAAEFVDKMHLHRNFNISSGLVLLAALALRLVIGQSAGNKARIGYFILLLAAAGLLGYGSNLGGEMVWGEGFLPIPF
;
A
#
# COMPACT_ATOMS: atom_id res chain seq x y z
N MET A 1 36.78 6.39 -11.60
CA MET A 1 35.37 6.16 -11.98
C MET A 1 34.42 5.99 -10.77
N TYR A 2 34.60 6.75 -9.67
CA TYR A 2 33.85 6.54 -8.40
C TYR A 2 32.78 7.61 -8.07
N LYS A 3 32.65 8.68 -8.87
CA LYS A 3 31.73 9.79 -8.57
C LYS A 3 30.29 9.56 -9.05
N LEU A 4 30.08 8.72 -10.07
CA LEU A 4 28.74 8.46 -10.61
C LEU A 4 27.86 7.61 -9.66
N SER A 5 28.45 6.74 -8.84
CA SER A 5 27.69 5.81 -7.97
C SER A 5 27.04 6.48 -6.75
N ARG A 6 27.52 7.66 -6.34
CA ARG A 6 26.93 8.43 -5.22
C ARG A 6 25.87 9.43 -5.65
N ALA A 7 25.83 9.80 -6.93
CA ALA A 7 24.85 10.76 -7.45
C ALA A 7 23.44 10.16 -7.54
N LEU A 8 23.33 8.89 -7.95
CA LEU A 8 22.05 8.21 -8.11
C LEU A 8 21.23 8.09 -6.81
N PRO A 9 21.79 7.64 -5.66
CA PRO A 9 21.03 7.57 -4.41
C PRO A 9 20.68 8.96 -3.85
N ALA A 10 21.53 9.98 -4.06
CA ALA A 10 21.22 11.36 -3.68
C ALA A 10 20.07 11.94 -4.53
N LEU A 11 20.04 11.64 -5.83
CA LEU A 11 18.93 11.99 -6.73
C LEU A 11 17.63 11.28 -6.35
N LEU A 12 17.68 10.00 -5.97
CA LEU A 12 16.51 9.26 -5.48
C LEU A 12 15.99 9.85 -4.16
N LEU A 13 16.88 10.20 -3.22
CA LEU A 13 16.48 10.85 -1.97
C LEU A 13 15.84 12.22 -2.23
N ALA A 14 16.43 13.02 -3.11
CA ALA A 14 15.88 14.30 -3.52
C ALA A 14 14.53 14.14 -4.22
N ALA A 15 14.40 13.18 -5.14
CA ALA A 15 13.16 12.87 -5.83
C ALA A 15 12.04 12.50 -4.83
N VAL A 16 12.33 11.63 -3.85
CA VAL A 16 11.36 11.27 -2.81
C VAL A 16 10.99 12.46 -1.93
N LEU A 17 11.94 13.33 -1.57
CA LEU A 17 11.67 14.55 -0.80
C LEU A 17 10.88 15.61 -1.59
N THR A 18 10.94 15.60 -2.92
CA THR A 18 10.16 16.48 -3.79
C THR A 18 8.76 15.97 -4.12
N ILE A 19 8.45 14.70 -3.83
CA ILE A 19 7.06 14.20 -3.92
C ILE A 19 6.28 14.86 -2.81
N HIS A 20 5.52 15.90 -3.17
CA HIS A 20 4.73 16.66 -2.23
C HIS A 20 3.58 15.78 -1.72
N PRO A 21 3.38 15.62 -0.39
CA PRO A 21 2.30 14.80 0.14
C PRO A 21 0.93 15.27 -0.36
N ALA A 22 0.78 16.58 -0.62
CA ALA A 22 -0.42 17.17 -1.21
C ALA A 22 -0.83 16.54 -2.55
N ALA A 23 0.12 16.03 -3.36
CA ALA A 23 -0.19 15.35 -4.63
C ALA A 23 -0.71 13.91 -4.43
N LEU A 24 -0.35 13.26 -3.32
CA LEU A 24 -0.86 11.93 -2.95
C LEU A 24 -2.22 12.01 -2.24
N PHE A 25 -2.53 13.14 -1.58
CA PHE A 25 -3.80 13.42 -0.92
C PHE A 25 -4.74 14.32 -1.73
N ALA A 26 -4.37 14.69 -2.96
CA ALA A 26 -5.24 15.47 -3.84
C ALA A 26 -6.50 14.65 -4.15
N ARG A 27 -7.61 15.04 -3.53
CA ARG A 27 -8.96 14.58 -3.84
C ARG A 27 -9.19 14.83 -5.34
N SER A 28 -9.55 13.80 -6.09
CA SER A 28 -10.05 14.00 -7.45
C SER A 28 -11.46 14.57 -7.33
N ASP A 29 -11.56 15.90 -7.20
CA ASP A 29 -12.80 16.67 -7.22
C ASP A 29 -13.38 16.71 -8.65
N THR A 30 -13.70 15.53 -9.21
CA THR A 30 -14.44 15.39 -10.47
C THR A 30 -15.71 14.60 -10.21
N ALA A 31 -16.53 15.10 -9.31
CA ALA A 31 -17.91 14.65 -9.10
C ALA A 31 -18.75 15.84 -8.63
N ALA A 32 -18.78 16.90 -9.43
CA ALA A 32 -19.66 18.04 -9.22
C ALA A 32 -20.14 18.57 -10.57
N ALA A 33 -21.00 17.80 -11.22
CA ALA A 33 -21.93 18.27 -12.24
C ALA A 33 -23.19 17.40 -12.14
N ALA A 34 -23.95 17.63 -11.08
CA ALA A 34 -25.33 17.19 -10.99
C ALA A 34 -26.18 18.29 -11.61
N GLU A 35 -26.82 18.00 -12.74
CA GLU A 35 -27.83 18.86 -13.34
C GLU A 35 -29.14 18.06 -13.45
N GLU A 36 -30.14 18.63 -12.77
CA GLU A 36 -31.59 18.54 -12.90
C GLU A 36 -32.37 17.23 -13.06
N ILE A 37 -33.51 17.25 -12.39
CA ILE A 37 -34.50 16.20 -12.13
C ILE A 37 -35.47 16.16 -13.31
N GLU A 38 -35.83 14.98 -13.80
CA GLU A 38 -37.11 14.78 -14.49
C GLU A 38 -37.90 13.70 -13.76
N GLU A 39 -39.06 14.11 -13.28
CA GLU A 39 -40.06 13.35 -12.55
C GLU A 39 -40.77 12.41 -13.55
N VAL A 40 -40.68 11.09 -13.37
CA VAL A 40 -41.43 10.12 -14.20
C VAL A 40 -42.24 9.19 -13.31
N GLU A 41 -43.54 9.18 -13.62
CA GLU A 41 -44.66 8.46 -13.04
C GLU A 41 -44.38 7.03 -12.56
N THR A 42 -44.94 6.75 -11.38
CA THR A 42 -45.31 5.42 -10.90
C THR A 42 -46.14 4.66 -11.93
N ILE A 43 -45.62 3.51 -12.38
CA ILE A 43 -46.41 2.45 -13.00
C ILE A 43 -46.35 1.24 -12.06
N GLU A 44 -47.49 0.93 -11.44
CA GLU A 44 -47.73 -0.36 -10.82
C GLU A 44 -47.87 -1.46 -11.88
N GLU A 45 -47.43 -2.66 -11.49
CA GLU A 45 -47.85 -3.99 -11.97
C GLU A 45 -47.17 -4.57 -13.23
N ILE A 46 -46.43 -5.67 -13.04
CA ILE A 46 -46.89 -7.05 -13.35
C ILE A 46 -45.74 -8.01 -12.98
N GLU A 47 -45.99 -8.89 -12.01
CA GLU A 47 -45.14 -10.02 -11.66
C GLU A 47 -45.26 -11.08 -12.78
N VAL A 48 -44.34 -11.06 -13.74
CA VAL A 48 -44.13 -12.20 -14.65
C VAL A 48 -43.11 -13.11 -13.99
N VAL A 49 -43.58 -14.21 -13.42
CA VAL A 49 -42.73 -15.35 -13.08
C VAL A 49 -42.26 -15.97 -14.40
N GLU A 50 -41.10 -15.53 -14.88
CA GLU A 50 -40.36 -16.25 -15.91
C GLU A 50 -39.69 -17.46 -15.27
N ASP A 51 -40.09 -18.63 -15.75
CA ASP A 51 -39.46 -19.93 -15.49
C ASP A 51 -38.02 -19.92 -16.05
N THR A 52 -37.06 -19.45 -15.25
CA THR A 52 -35.64 -19.59 -15.57
C THR A 52 -35.20 -21.01 -15.28
N GLY A 53 -35.27 -21.86 -16.31
CA GLY A 53 -34.50 -23.10 -16.38
C GLY A 53 -33.02 -22.87 -16.04
N PRO A 54 -32.23 -23.92 -15.71
CA PRO A 54 -30.93 -23.78 -15.07
C PRO A 54 -30.03 -22.88 -15.91
N GLY A 55 -29.82 -21.66 -15.39
CA GLY A 55 -29.10 -20.59 -16.05
C GLY A 55 -27.72 -21.10 -16.44
N GLY A 56 -27.48 -21.15 -17.75
CA GLY A 56 -26.12 -21.20 -18.26
C GLY A 56 -25.43 -19.93 -17.78
N GLU A 57 -24.53 -20.08 -16.81
CA GLU A 57 -23.61 -19.02 -16.41
C GLU A 57 -22.93 -18.48 -17.68
N SER A 58 -23.24 -17.24 -18.04
CA SER A 58 -22.53 -16.54 -19.11
C SER A 58 -21.03 -16.60 -18.81
N GLU A 59 -20.22 -17.04 -19.78
CA GLU A 59 -18.76 -17.01 -19.67
C GLU A 59 -18.19 -15.61 -19.34
N SER A 60 -19.00 -14.55 -19.47
CA SER A 60 -18.63 -13.17 -19.17
C SER A 60 -18.54 -12.82 -17.68
N ASP A 61 -19.04 -13.65 -16.76
CA ASP A 61 -19.05 -13.35 -15.31
C ASP A 61 -17.80 -13.84 -14.56
N LYS A 62 -16.86 -14.49 -15.25
CA LYS A 62 -15.61 -14.92 -14.63
C LYS A 62 -14.66 -13.71 -14.51
N PRO A 63 -14.09 -13.45 -13.31
CA PRO A 63 -13.09 -12.40 -13.17
C PRO A 63 -11.92 -12.70 -14.10
N GLY A 64 -11.56 -11.73 -14.94
CA GLY A 64 -10.40 -11.85 -15.82
C GLY A 64 -9.12 -12.19 -15.03
N LEU A 65 -8.06 -12.59 -15.74
CA LEU A 65 -6.79 -13.00 -15.12
C LEU A 65 -6.28 -12.02 -14.04
N PHE A 66 -6.43 -10.72 -14.29
CA PHE A 66 -6.04 -9.66 -13.36
C PHE A 66 -6.85 -9.67 -12.06
N GLY A 67 -8.17 -9.87 -12.13
CA GLY A 67 -9.03 -10.03 -10.95
C GLY A 67 -8.75 -11.34 -10.20
N THR A 68 -8.43 -12.42 -10.92
CA THR A 68 -8.03 -13.70 -10.30
C THR A 68 -6.72 -13.56 -9.52
N ILE A 69 -5.72 -12.88 -10.07
CA ILE A 69 -4.47 -12.56 -9.36
C ILE A 69 -4.76 -11.69 -8.13
N GLY A 70 -5.75 -10.78 -8.23
CA GLY A 70 -6.16 -9.93 -7.13
C GLY A 70 -6.62 -10.69 -5.88
N ARG A 71 -7.24 -11.86 -6.03
CA ARG A 71 -7.68 -12.70 -4.91
C ARG A 71 -6.53 -13.20 -4.01
N PHE A 72 -5.28 -13.18 -4.51
CA PHE A 72 -4.10 -13.52 -3.71
C PHE A 72 -3.57 -12.35 -2.88
N HIS A 73 -4.11 -11.13 -3.04
CA HIS A 73 -3.64 -9.95 -2.31
C HIS A 73 -3.56 -10.16 -0.78
N PRO A 74 -4.58 -10.75 -0.11
CA PRO A 74 -4.50 -11.01 1.33
C PRO A 74 -3.33 -11.90 1.74
N VAL A 75 -2.90 -12.83 0.89
CA VAL A 75 -1.73 -13.68 1.19
C VAL A 75 -0.43 -12.90 0.93
N VAL A 76 -0.36 -12.23 -0.22
CA VAL A 76 0.86 -11.56 -0.67
C VAL A 76 1.20 -10.32 0.17
N LEU A 77 0.21 -9.65 0.77
CA LEU A 77 0.46 -8.50 1.64
C LEU A 77 1.20 -8.83 2.94
N HIS A 78 1.25 -10.11 3.36
CA HIS A 78 1.95 -10.51 4.57
C HIS A 78 3.47 -10.39 4.44
N PHE A 79 4.01 -10.53 3.23
CA PHE A 79 5.45 -10.45 2.99
C PHE A 79 6.04 -9.07 3.33
N PRO A 80 5.55 -7.94 2.79
CA PRO A 80 6.10 -6.63 3.15
C PRO A 80 5.95 -6.33 4.65
N ILE A 81 4.86 -6.76 5.28
CA ILE A 81 4.65 -6.60 6.72
C ILE A 81 5.69 -7.39 7.52
N ALA A 82 5.84 -8.70 7.23
CA ALA A 82 6.77 -9.56 7.95
C ALA A 82 8.22 -9.10 7.79
N TRP A 83 8.63 -8.74 6.56
CA TRP A 83 9.99 -8.27 6.30
C TRP A 83 10.28 -6.93 6.99
N LEU A 84 9.31 -6.00 7.00
CA LEU A 84 9.49 -4.71 7.67
C LEU A 84 9.58 -4.87 9.19
N ILE A 85 8.74 -5.70 9.80
CA ILE A 85 8.80 -5.98 11.24
C ILE A 85 10.15 -6.62 11.59
N LEU A 86 10.59 -7.62 10.83
CA LEU A 86 11.88 -8.26 11.04
C LEU A 86 13.04 -7.27 10.85
N LEU A 87 12.96 -6.38 9.86
CA LEU A 87 13.93 -5.32 9.64
C LEU A 87 14.02 -4.37 10.85
N VAL A 88 12.88 -3.92 11.40
CA VAL A 88 12.85 -3.07 12.59
C VAL A 88 13.49 -3.77 13.79
N ILE A 89 13.21 -5.06 13.99
CA ILE A 89 13.81 -5.86 15.07
C ILE A 89 15.34 -5.94 14.89
N VAL A 90 15.81 -6.31 13.70
CA VAL A 90 17.24 -6.44 13.39
C VAL A 90 17.97 -5.11 13.58
N GLU A 91 17.38 -4.00 13.13
CA GLU A 91 17.96 -2.66 13.28
C GLU A 91 17.94 -2.18 14.74
N THR A 92 16.92 -2.54 15.52
CA THR A 92 16.88 -2.29 16.97
C THR A 92 18.03 -3.01 17.67
N VAL A 93 18.21 -4.31 17.41
CA VAL A 93 19.32 -5.09 17.99
C VAL A 93 20.67 -4.52 17.55
N TYR A 94 20.82 -4.11 16.30
CA TYR A 94 22.04 -3.46 15.82
C TYR A 94 22.35 -2.17 16.59
N LEU A 95 21.35 -1.32 16.86
CA LEU A 95 21.52 -0.08 17.62
C LEU A 95 21.96 -0.29 19.07
N THR A 96 21.66 -1.45 19.67
CA THR A 96 22.15 -1.81 21.01
C THR A 96 23.62 -2.25 21.04
N GLY A 97 24.29 -2.33 19.88
CA GLY A 97 25.70 -2.69 19.79
C GLY A 97 25.98 -4.19 19.79
N MET A 98 24.95 -5.04 19.71
CA MET A 98 25.07 -6.48 19.94
C MET A 98 25.62 -7.31 18.77
N ALA A 99 25.72 -6.79 17.53
CA ALA A 99 26.30 -7.58 16.42
C ALA A 99 26.68 -6.76 15.18
N GLY A 100 27.96 -6.79 14.80
CA GLY A 100 28.48 -6.16 13.57
C GLY A 100 27.94 -6.78 12.26
N GLU A 101 27.61 -8.07 12.27
CA GLU A 101 27.12 -8.78 11.07
C GLU A 101 25.66 -8.44 10.72
N LEU A 102 24.84 -7.99 11.68
CA LEU A 102 23.44 -7.60 11.45
C LEU A 102 23.30 -6.42 10.49
N ASN A 103 24.36 -5.63 10.30
CA ASN A 103 24.35 -4.53 9.33
C ASN A 103 24.10 -5.00 7.89
N ARG A 104 24.63 -6.18 7.52
CA ARG A 104 24.42 -6.78 6.18
C ARG A 104 23.00 -7.32 6.04
N TRP A 105 22.50 -7.98 7.08
CA TRP A 105 21.13 -8.51 7.12
C TRP A 105 20.08 -7.40 7.07
N GLY A 106 20.30 -6.27 7.73
CA GLY A 106 19.39 -5.12 7.66
C GLY A 106 19.25 -4.58 6.23
N LEU A 107 20.33 -4.50 5.45
CA LEU A 107 20.21 -4.08 4.05
C LEU A 107 19.47 -5.12 3.20
N ALA A 108 19.76 -6.40 3.38
CA ALA A 108 19.08 -7.48 2.66
C ALA A 108 17.56 -7.47 2.95
N LEU A 109 17.19 -7.33 4.23
CA LEU A 109 15.79 -7.24 4.66
C LEU A 109 15.08 -6.00 4.11
N LEU A 110 15.75 -4.84 4.06
CA LEU A 110 15.20 -3.64 3.44
C LEU A 110 14.90 -3.84 1.94
N VAL A 111 15.82 -4.48 1.21
CA VAL A 111 15.61 -4.80 -0.20
C VAL A 111 14.49 -5.82 -0.38
N LEU A 112 14.45 -6.88 0.42
CA LEU A 112 13.36 -7.87 0.38
C LEU A 112 12.00 -7.25 0.70
N THR A 113 11.95 -6.33 1.68
CA THR A 113 10.75 -5.55 2.00
C THR A 113 10.28 -4.81 0.76
N LEU A 114 11.15 -3.98 0.16
CA LEU A 114 10.81 -3.20 -1.04
C LEU A 114 10.38 -4.07 -2.23
N LEU A 115 11.07 -5.18 -2.49
CA LEU A 115 10.70 -6.10 -3.56
C LEU A 115 9.33 -6.74 -3.32
N SER A 116 8.99 -7.04 -2.06
CA SER A 116 7.69 -7.64 -1.71
C SER A 116 6.50 -6.66 -1.83
N PHE A 117 6.73 -5.35 -1.88
CA PHE A 117 5.67 -4.38 -2.22
C PHE A 117 5.18 -4.56 -3.66
N ILE A 118 6.03 -4.98 -4.60
CA ILE A 118 5.66 -5.11 -6.02
C ILE A 118 4.49 -6.10 -6.20
N PRO A 119 4.59 -7.38 -5.79
CA PRO A 119 3.48 -8.30 -5.95
C PRO A 119 2.26 -7.90 -5.09
N ALA A 120 2.45 -7.24 -3.95
CA ALA A 120 1.35 -6.74 -3.12
C ALA A 120 0.56 -5.62 -3.84
N VAL A 121 1.25 -4.68 -4.49
CA VAL A 121 0.62 -3.61 -5.28
C VAL A 121 -0.08 -4.18 -6.50
N VAL A 122 0.58 -5.07 -7.25
CA VAL A 122 -0.01 -5.67 -8.46
C VAL A 122 -1.29 -6.44 -8.12
N SER A 123 -1.24 -7.29 -7.08
CA SER A 123 -2.44 -8.00 -6.62
C SER A 123 -3.49 -7.06 -6.04
N GLY A 124 -3.11 -6.01 -5.31
CA GLY A 124 -4.05 -5.03 -4.76
C GLY A 124 -4.80 -4.25 -5.83
N LEU A 125 -4.11 -3.83 -6.90
CA LEU A 125 -4.73 -3.20 -8.07
C LEU A 125 -5.65 -4.17 -8.82
N GLY A 126 -5.24 -5.44 -8.92
CA GLY A 126 -6.09 -6.53 -9.44
C GLY A 126 -7.39 -6.65 -8.66
N LEU A 127 -7.31 -6.66 -7.33
CA LEU A 127 -8.47 -6.76 -6.45
C LEU A 127 -9.35 -5.51 -6.50
N ALA A 128 -8.75 -4.32 -6.55
CA ALA A 128 -9.49 -3.07 -6.67
C ALA A 128 -10.31 -3.01 -7.97
N SER A 129 -9.83 -3.61 -9.06
CA SER A 129 -10.54 -3.64 -10.34
C SER A 129 -11.88 -4.39 -10.29
N THR A 130 -12.06 -5.30 -9.32
CA THR A 130 -13.32 -6.05 -9.15
C THR A 130 -14.34 -5.30 -8.28
N HIS A 131 -13.99 -4.12 -7.77
CA HIS A 131 -14.80 -3.32 -6.84
C HIS A 131 -15.20 -1.97 -7.45
N ALA A 132 -15.23 -1.86 -8.78
CA ALA A 132 -15.52 -0.60 -9.48
C ALA A 132 -16.92 -0.03 -9.18
N SER A 133 -17.88 -0.90 -8.82
CA SER A 133 -19.28 -0.53 -8.52
C SER A 133 -19.60 -0.53 -7.01
N SER A 134 -18.57 -0.55 -6.15
CA SER A 134 -18.76 -0.54 -4.70
C SER A 134 -19.24 0.82 -4.19
N ALA A 135 -19.85 0.85 -3.00
CA ALA A 135 -20.32 2.07 -2.37
C ALA A 135 -19.19 3.11 -2.22
N ALA A 136 -19.53 4.40 -2.31
CA ALA A 136 -18.57 5.51 -2.27
C ALA A 136 -17.64 5.44 -1.03
N GLU A 137 -18.19 5.09 0.13
CA GLU A 137 -17.44 4.96 1.38
C GLU A 137 -16.36 3.86 1.31
N PHE A 138 -16.65 2.74 0.65
CA PHE A 138 -15.66 1.69 0.41
C PHE A 138 -14.54 2.18 -0.50
N VAL A 139 -14.89 2.92 -1.56
CA VAL A 139 -13.92 3.48 -2.52
C VAL A 139 -12.99 4.49 -1.83
N ASP A 140 -13.52 5.35 -0.98
CA ASP A 140 -12.72 6.31 -0.20
C ASP A 140 -11.74 5.60 0.74
N LYS A 141 -12.21 4.59 1.48
CA LYS A 141 -11.35 3.75 2.33
C LYS A 141 -10.27 3.02 1.53
N MET A 142 -10.62 2.49 0.36
CA MET A 142 -9.67 1.85 -0.56
C MET A 142 -8.59 2.83 -1.02
N HIS A 143 -8.96 4.07 -1.34
CA HIS A 143 -8.00 5.10 -1.72
C HIS A 143 -7.06 5.48 -0.57
N LEU A 144 -7.59 5.66 0.64
CA LEU A 144 -6.77 5.90 1.83
C LEU A 144 -5.81 4.72 2.07
N HIS A 145 -6.32 3.49 2.10
CA HIS A 145 -5.53 2.27 2.24
C HIS A 145 -4.36 2.25 1.22
N ARG A 146 -4.66 2.48 -0.06
CA ARG A 146 -3.65 2.55 -1.12
C ARG A 146 -2.61 3.64 -0.86
N ASN A 147 -3.05 4.85 -0.54
CA ASN A 147 -2.17 6.01 -0.38
C ASN A 147 -1.22 5.86 0.81
N PHE A 148 -1.69 5.32 1.94
CA PHE A 148 -0.85 5.03 3.10
C PHE A 148 0.21 3.96 2.78
N ASN A 149 -0.17 2.90 2.07
CA ASN A 149 0.76 1.84 1.67
C ASN A 149 1.80 2.32 0.64
N ILE A 150 1.40 3.12 -0.35
CA ILE A 150 2.34 3.76 -1.29
C ILE A 150 3.30 4.69 -0.54
N SER A 151 2.79 5.49 0.39
CA SER A 151 3.61 6.39 1.21
C SER A 151 4.63 5.62 2.05
N SER A 152 4.24 4.48 2.64
CA SER A 152 5.18 3.58 3.33
C SER A 152 6.30 3.12 2.39
N GLY A 153 5.97 2.68 1.17
CA GLY A 153 6.95 2.29 0.16
C GLY A 153 7.93 3.42 -0.20
N LEU A 154 7.43 4.65 -0.37
CA LEU A 154 8.26 5.83 -0.64
C LEU A 154 9.19 6.15 0.53
N VAL A 155 8.72 6.06 1.77
CA VAL A 155 9.55 6.24 2.97
C VAL A 155 10.65 5.16 3.03
N LEU A 156 10.35 3.91 2.68
CA LEU A 156 11.35 2.85 2.58
C LEU A 156 12.38 3.08 1.47
N LEU A 157 11.96 3.65 0.33
CA LEU A 157 12.90 4.06 -0.73
C LEU A 157 13.82 5.18 -0.25
N ALA A 158 13.31 6.17 0.50
CA ALA A 158 14.14 7.18 1.14
C ALA A 158 15.09 6.56 2.17
N ALA A 159 14.63 5.59 2.96
CA ALA A 159 15.47 4.87 3.93
C ALA A 159 16.59 4.09 3.21
N LEU A 160 16.30 3.45 2.08
CA LEU A 160 17.29 2.76 1.26
C LEU A 160 18.30 3.75 0.68
N ALA A 161 17.84 4.86 0.09
CA ALA A 161 18.71 5.90 -0.45
C ALA A 161 19.64 6.45 0.63
N LEU A 162 19.11 6.77 1.81
CA LEU A 162 19.90 7.20 2.96
C LEU A 162 20.92 6.12 3.37
N ARG A 163 20.50 4.86 3.47
CA ARG A 163 21.38 3.72 3.82
C ARG A 163 22.54 3.55 2.85
N LEU A 164 22.29 3.74 1.54
CA LEU A 164 23.32 3.67 0.50
C LEU A 164 24.29 4.87 0.55
N VAL A 165 23.81 6.06 0.90
CA VAL A 165 24.65 7.26 1.04
C VAL A 165 25.56 7.17 2.27
N ILE A 166 25.00 6.77 3.42
CA ILE A 166 25.73 6.77 4.70
C ILE A 166 26.73 5.59 4.81
N GLY A 167 26.49 4.51 4.06
CA GLY A 167 27.36 3.33 4.04
C GLY A 167 27.53 2.65 5.41
N GLN A 168 28.65 1.95 5.60
CA GLN A 168 28.93 1.22 6.85
C GLN A 168 29.58 2.07 7.95
N SER A 169 30.11 3.25 7.61
CA SER A 169 30.85 4.13 8.53
C SER A 169 30.02 5.32 9.02
N ALA A 170 28.69 5.21 9.00
CA ALA A 170 27.80 6.28 9.37
C ALA A 170 27.90 6.59 10.88
N GLY A 171 27.96 7.88 11.24
CA GLY A 171 27.85 8.28 12.65
C GLY A 171 26.45 8.02 13.22
N ASN A 172 26.34 7.93 14.55
CA ASN A 172 25.10 7.55 15.26
C ASN A 172 23.87 8.38 14.84
N LYS A 173 24.02 9.68 14.57
CA LYS A 173 22.90 10.56 14.17
C LYS A 173 22.25 10.13 12.85
N ALA A 174 23.05 9.79 11.83
CA ALA A 174 22.55 9.35 10.55
C ALA A 174 21.85 7.99 10.65
N ARG A 175 22.35 7.11 11.54
CA ARG A 175 21.73 5.81 11.81
C ARG A 175 20.39 5.95 12.52
N ILE A 176 20.27 6.86 13.48
CA ILE A 176 19.00 7.20 14.13
C ILE A 176 17.99 7.74 13.11
N GLY A 177 18.41 8.66 12.23
CA GLY A 177 17.54 9.17 11.16
C GLY A 177 17.01 8.07 10.24
N TYR A 178 17.87 7.13 9.83
CA TYR A 178 17.46 5.93 9.10
C TYR A 178 16.45 5.08 9.88
N PHE A 179 16.69 4.84 11.16
CA PHE A 179 15.78 4.04 11.98
C PHE A 179 14.41 4.71 12.16
N ILE A 180 14.37 6.04 12.32
CA ILE A 180 13.12 6.81 12.36
C ILE A 180 12.33 6.64 11.06
N LEU A 181 12.98 6.64 9.88
CA LEU A 181 12.30 6.37 8.61
C LEU A 181 11.68 4.96 8.58
N LEU A 182 12.36 3.95 9.12
CA LEU A 182 11.80 2.60 9.21
C LEU A 182 10.57 2.55 10.12
N LEU A 183 10.61 3.22 11.27
CA LEU A 183 9.47 3.31 12.18
C LEU A 183 8.30 4.05 11.54
N ALA A 184 8.57 5.15 10.81
CA ALA A 184 7.56 5.89 10.08
C ALA A 184 6.91 5.02 8.99
N ALA A 185 7.70 4.27 8.22
CA ALA A 185 7.17 3.31 7.24
C ALA A 185 6.33 2.22 7.92
N ALA A 186 6.79 1.66 9.04
CA ALA A 186 6.05 0.65 9.79
C ALA A 186 4.71 1.18 10.32
N GLY A 187 4.67 2.42 10.81
CA GLY A 187 3.44 3.09 11.24
C GLY A 187 2.46 3.30 10.08
N LEU A 188 2.95 3.80 8.94
CA LEU A 188 2.12 3.99 7.73
C LEU A 188 1.56 2.66 7.21
N LEU A 189 2.40 1.61 7.14
CA LEU A 189 2.00 0.27 6.75
C LEU A 189 0.98 -0.32 7.73
N GLY A 190 1.18 -0.12 9.04
CA GLY A 190 0.26 -0.55 10.09
C GLY A 190 -1.11 0.10 9.97
N TYR A 191 -1.16 1.42 9.79
CA TYR A 191 -2.41 2.14 9.58
C TYR A 191 -3.09 1.74 8.26
N GLY A 192 -2.32 1.62 7.17
CA GLY A 192 -2.82 1.07 5.91
C GLY A 192 -3.41 -0.34 6.09
N SER A 193 -2.76 -1.20 6.88
CA SER A 193 -3.25 -2.55 7.19
C SER A 193 -4.55 -2.53 7.99
N ASN A 194 -4.70 -1.59 8.92
CA ASN A 194 -5.96 -1.37 9.66
C ASN A 194 -7.12 -1.08 8.71
N LEU A 195 -6.96 -0.11 7.79
CA LEU A 195 -7.96 0.21 6.77
C LEU A 195 -8.28 -0.99 5.88
N GLY A 196 -7.27 -1.81 5.56
CA GLY A 196 -7.46 -3.06 4.82
C GLY A 196 -8.33 -4.07 5.58
N GLY A 197 -8.13 -4.18 6.89
CA GLY A 197 -8.97 -5.00 7.77
C GLY A 197 -10.40 -4.51 7.83
N GLU A 198 -10.62 -3.20 7.94
CA GLU A 198 -11.97 -2.61 7.97
C GLU A 198 -12.74 -2.85 6.66
N MET A 199 -12.08 -2.82 5.50
CA MET A 199 -12.71 -3.13 4.22
C MET A 199 -13.18 -4.58 4.10
N VAL A 200 -12.54 -5.52 4.83
CA VAL A 200 -12.87 -6.95 4.77
C VAL A 200 -13.84 -7.36 5.87
N TRP A 201 -13.67 -6.81 7.08
CA TRP A 201 -14.36 -7.26 8.29
C TRP A 201 -15.34 -6.24 8.86
N GLY A 202 -15.41 -5.03 8.29
CA GLY A 202 -16.27 -3.94 8.76
C GLY A 202 -15.55 -2.95 9.67
N GLU A 203 -16.19 -1.80 9.88
CA GLU A 203 -15.64 -0.73 10.71
C GLU A 203 -15.35 -1.18 12.15
N GLY A 204 -14.24 -0.68 12.71
CA GLY A 204 -13.87 -0.96 14.09
C GLY A 204 -13.43 -2.40 14.36
N PHE A 205 -13.16 -3.20 13.32
CA PHE A 205 -12.67 -4.57 13.46
C PHE A 205 -11.42 -4.65 14.36
N LEU A 206 -10.50 -3.70 14.19
CA LEU A 206 -9.43 -3.46 15.16
C LEU A 206 -9.71 -2.10 15.84
N PRO A 207 -10.09 -2.08 17.12
CA PRO A 207 -10.39 -0.84 17.84
C PRO A 207 -9.08 -0.18 18.26
N ILE A 208 -8.29 0.28 17.29
CA ILE A 208 -7.06 0.99 17.57
C ILE A 208 -7.41 2.49 17.63
N PRO A 209 -7.26 3.15 18.80
CA PRO A 209 -7.60 4.56 18.92
C PRO A 209 -6.54 5.39 18.19
N PHE A 210 -6.94 6.01 17.09
CA PHE A 210 -6.14 7.01 16.38
C PHE A 210 -7.01 8.22 16.09
#